data_AF-A0A2I1HVW6-F1
#
_entry.id   AF-A0A2I1HVW6-F1
#
_cell.length_a   1.000
_cell.length_b   1.000
_cell.length_c   1.000
_cell.angle_alpha   90.00
_cell.angle_beta   90.00
_cell.angle_gamma   90.00
#
_symmetry.space_group_name_H-M   'P 1'
#
loop_
_entity.id
_entity.type
_entity.pdbx_description
1 polymer ?
#
loop_
_entity_poly.entity_id
_entity_poly.type
_entity_poly.pdbx_seq_one_letter_code
_entity_poly.pdbx_strand_id
1 'polypeptide(L)'
;MYFGPGIYSDDKRELWHGDIWHKSPLFGSTCIQINNVKYNLGEFVEWHGSNSNTETSVYYGRIVGFIIHDKSKQPLVKVEQIINFDSLPRSLKSRQRKNQSHIGMLWMTDKSIIIEPTIIESKIRVWLTDINQPDRYEYFIEEIVYIANGIWTIRSINLRHRHPIEYIQIQDSPRELPIYKFFLDIYIDKFGPF
;
A
#
# COMPACT_ATOMS: atom_id res chain seq x y z
N MET A 1 10.33 -2.88 23.50
CA MET A 1 9.67 -3.12 22.20
C MET A 1 9.03 -1.81 21.78
N TYR A 2 9.40 -1.27 20.62
CA TYR A 2 8.89 0.02 20.14
C TYR A 2 7.45 -0.14 19.66
N PHE A 3 6.53 0.79 20.01
CA PHE A 3 5.16 0.82 19.49
C PHE A 3 4.87 2.22 18.96
N GLY A 4 4.59 2.33 17.66
CA GLY A 4 4.53 3.62 16.97
C GLY A 4 4.68 3.45 15.45
N PRO A 5 4.80 4.56 14.69
CA PRO A 5 5.06 4.53 13.25
C PRO A 5 6.24 3.62 12.91
N GLY A 6 6.19 2.85 11.82
CA GLY A 6 7.37 2.07 11.43
C GLY A 6 8.58 2.98 11.21
N ILE A 7 9.79 2.48 11.41
CA ILE A 7 10.98 3.31 11.20
C ILE A 7 11.57 2.95 9.85
N TYR A 8 11.67 3.92 8.96
CA TYR A 8 12.41 3.75 7.73
C TYR A 8 13.88 4.09 7.96
N SER A 9 14.75 3.13 7.67
CA SER A 9 16.20 3.30 7.68
C SER A 9 16.79 2.62 6.45
N ASP A 10 17.75 3.28 5.81
CA ASP A 10 18.53 2.67 4.73
C ASP A 10 19.36 1.48 5.25
N ASP A 11 19.81 1.57 6.51
CA ASP A 11 20.52 0.51 7.24
C ASP A 11 19.56 -0.25 8.16
N LYS A 12 18.86 -1.26 7.62
CA LYS A 12 17.90 -2.07 8.37
C LYS A 12 18.60 -3.00 9.36
N ARG A 13 18.54 -2.66 10.66
CA ARG A 13 19.16 -3.44 11.76
C ARG A 13 18.20 -4.01 12.81
N GLU A 14 16.93 -3.65 12.75
CA GLU A 14 15.95 -3.89 13.82
C GLU A 14 14.63 -4.33 13.20
N LEU A 15 13.80 -5.05 13.97
CA LEU A 15 12.52 -5.59 13.49
C LEU A 15 11.56 -4.50 12.97
N TRP A 16 11.53 -3.34 13.62
CA TRP A 16 10.68 -2.20 13.24
C TRP A 16 11.18 -1.45 12.00
N HIS A 17 12.35 -1.82 11.45
CA HIS A 17 12.80 -1.41 10.12
C HIS A 17 12.21 -2.26 8.98
N GLY A 18 11.53 -3.36 9.33
CA GLY A 18 10.93 -4.31 8.40
C GLY A 18 9.52 -3.92 7.93
N ASP A 19 9.07 -4.59 6.87
CA ASP A 19 7.82 -4.25 6.19
C ASP A 19 6.53 -4.64 6.91
N ILE A 20 6.63 -5.61 7.82
CA ILE A 20 5.49 -6.16 8.55
C ILE A 20 5.00 -5.16 9.61
N TRP A 21 5.93 -4.44 10.25
CA TRP A 21 5.64 -3.59 11.40
C TRP A 21 4.66 -2.46 11.05
N HIS A 22 4.98 -1.66 10.02
CA HIS A 22 4.12 -0.54 9.62
C HIS A 22 2.84 -0.93 8.89
N LYS A 23 2.77 -2.14 8.31
CA LYS A 23 1.53 -2.66 7.69
C LYS A 23 0.50 -3.10 8.73
N SER A 24 0.94 -3.43 9.95
CA SER A 24 0.06 -3.97 10.97
C SER A 24 -0.66 -2.87 11.75
N PRO A 25 -2.00 -2.83 11.76
CA PRO A 25 -2.77 -1.90 12.58
C PRO A 25 -2.64 -2.15 14.09
N LEU A 26 -2.08 -3.30 14.51
CA LEU A 26 -1.85 -3.60 15.93
C LEU A 26 -0.57 -2.95 16.46
N PHE A 27 0.41 -2.68 15.59
CA PHE A 27 1.76 -2.27 15.99
C PHE A 27 2.15 -0.91 15.42
N GLY A 28 1.85 -0.69 14.14
CA GLY A 28 2.07 0.56 13.44
C GLY A 28 0.96 1.58 13.69
N SER A 29 1.23 2.82 13.28
CA SER A 29 0.19 3.86 13.22
C SER A 29 -0.86 3.50 12.17
N THR A 30 -2.12 3.82 12.46
CA THR A 30 -3.27 3.53 11.58
C THR A 30 -3.77 4.73 10.79
N CYS A 31 -3.31 5.94 11.13
CA CYS A 31 -3.65 7.16 10.42
C CYS A 31 -2.58 8.24 10.53
N ILE A 32 -2.64 9.22 9.63
CA ILE A 32 -1.90 10.49 9.66
C ILE A 32 -2.83 11.65 9.31
N GLN A 33 -2.53 12.86 9.79
CA GLN A 33 -3.23 14.08 9.39
C GLN A 33 -2.34 14.89 8.44
N ILE A 34 -2.86 15.20 7.25
CA ILE A 34 -2.18 15.96 6.19
C ILE A 34 -3.13 17.08 5.80
N ASN A 35 -2.70 18.34 5.91
CA ASN A 35 -3.52 19.51 5.57
C ASN A 35 -4.94 19.46 6.19
N ASN A 36 -5.05 19.07 7.46
CA ASN A 36 -6.31 18.86 8.20
C ASN A 36 -7.24 17.77 7.68
N VAL A 37 -6.79 16.94 6.73
CA VAL A 37 -7.49 15.74 6.28
C VAL A 37 -6.84 14.53 6.94
N LYS A 38 -7.66 13.68 7.58
CA LYS A 38 -7.20 12.42 8.17
C LYS A 38 -7.13 11.34 7.09
N TYR A 39 -5.97 10.72 6.91
CA TYR A 39 -5.75 9.57 6.03
C TYR A 39 -5.53 8.31 6.85
N ASN A 40 -6.16 7.21 6.46
CA ASN A 40 -6.12 5.94 7.19
C ASN A 40 -5.37 4.86 6.39
N LEU A 41 -4.84 3.85 7.09
CA LEU A 41 -4.33 2.64 6.46
C LEU A 41 -5.38 2.00 5.56
N GLY A 42 -4.95 1.54 4.38
CA GLY A 42 -5.79 0.87 3.40
C GLY A 42 -6.55 1.81 2.47
N GLU A 43 -6.60 3.12 2.74
CA GLU A 43 -7.21 4.11 1.83
C GLU A 43 -6.37 4.30 0.56
N PHE A 44 -7.02 4.72 -0.52
CA PHE A 44 -6.38 5.02 -1.79
C PHE A 44 -6.21 6.52 -1.96
N VAL A 45 -5.09 6.89 -2.55
CA VAL A 45 -4.69 8.28 -2.76
C VAL A 45 -4.17 8.48 -4.16
N GLU A 46 -4.27 9.73 -4.60
CA GLU A 46 -3.60 10.21 -5.80
C GLU A 46 -2.65 11.37 -5.46
N TRP A 47 -1.61 11.51 -6.28
CA TRP A 47 -0.69 12.63 -6.23
C TRP A 47 -0.17 12.95 -7.63
N HIS A 48 0.26 14.18 -7.82
CA HIS A 48 0.89 14.62 -9.05
C HIS A 48 2.42 14.59 -8.91
N GLY A 49 3.09 14.01 -9.90
CA GLY A 49 4.55 14.10 -9.99
C GLY A 49 4.96 15.24 -10.91
N SER A 50 5.90 16.06 -10.45
CA SER A 50 6.55 17.08 -11.27
C SER A 50 7.65 16.44 -12.11
N ASN A 51 7.30 15.73 -13.19
CA ASN A 51 8.29 15.43 -14.22
C ASN A 51 8.35 16.60 -15.20
N SER A 52 9.56 17.09 -15.45
CA SER A 52 9.85 18.31 -16.18
C SER A 52 9.17 18.37 -17.56
N ASN A 53 8.42 19.47 -17.79
CA ASN A 53 8.11 20.10 -19.07
C ASN A 53 7.08 19.48 -20.03
N THR A 54 6.15 18.62 -19.63
CA THR A 54 4.81 18.49 -20.27
C THR A 54 4.01 17.39 -19.58
N GLU A 55 2.78 17.72 -19.17
CA GLU A 55 1.81 16.89 -18.43
C GLU A 55 2.19 16.48 -17.00
N THR A 56 1.40 17.00 -16.06
CA THR A 56 1.36 16.54 -14.68
C THR A 56 0.89 15.08 -14.66
N SER A 57 1.84 14.15 -14.54
CA SER A 57 1.50 12.73 -14.43
C SER A 57 0.76 12.49 -13.12
N VAL A 58 -0.45 11.92 -13.19
CA VAL A 58 -1.20 11.47 -12.01
C VAL A 58 -0.67 10.10 -11.60
N TYR A 59 -0.38 9.96 -10.32
CA TYR A 59 0.03 8.71 -9.71
C TYR A 59 -1.00 8.27 -8.69
N TYR A 60 -1.10 6.96 -8.50
CA TYR A 60 -2.09 6.36 -7.62
C TYR A 60 -1.41 5.39 -6.68
N GLY A 61 -1.99 5.21 -5.50
CA GLY A 61 -1.47 4.25 -4.55
C GLY A 61 -2.43 3.93 -3.42
N ARG A 62 -2.19 2.79 -2.79
CA ARG A 62 -2.89 2.39 -1.57
C ARG A 62 -1.97 2.63 -0.38
N ILE A 63 -2.44 3.35 0.63
CA ILE A 63 -1.68 3.56 1.87
C ILE A 63 -1.53 2.22 2.60
N VAL A 64 -0.30 1.79 2.80
CA VAL A 64 0.02 0.53 3.50
C VAL A 64 0.89 0.71 4.72
N GLY A 65 1.29 1.93 5.04
CA GLY A 65 2.10 2.19 6.22
C GLY A 65 2.34 3.66 6.44
N PHE A 66 2.44 4.03 7.71
CA PHE A 66 2.98 5.32 8.12
C PHE A 66 4.30 5.06 8.83
N ILE A 67 5.34 5.75 8.37
CA ILE A 67 6.71 5.53 8.81
C ILE A 67 7.40 6.85 9.16
N ILE A 68 8.44 6.78 9.98
CA ILE A 68 9.32 7.89 10.31
C ILE A 68 10.70 7.56 9.78
N HIS A 69 11.31 8.49 9.04
CA HIS A 69 12.71 8.34 8.63
C HIS A 69 13.63 8.44 9.86
N ASP A 70 14.52 7.46 10.04
CA ASP A 70 15.25 7.30 11.30
C ASP A 70 16.14 8.51 11.62
N LYS A 71 16.86 9.05 10.65
CA LYS A 71 17.81 10.15 10.92
C LYS A 71 17.12 11.52 11.01
N SER A 72 16.28 11.82 10.02
CA SER A 72 15.62 13.13 9.87
C SER A 72 14.35 13.28 10.70
N LYS A 73 13.81 12.18 11.23
CA LYS A 73 12.54 12.09 11.97
C LYS A 73 11.33 12.61 11.17
N GLN A 74 11.46 12.69 9.84
CA GLN A 74 10.39 13.13 8.96
C GLN A 74 9.32 12.03 8.84
N PRO A 75 8.02 12.37 8.95
CA PRO A 75 6.94 11.44 8.68
C PRO A 75 6.83 11.18 7.18
N LEU A 76 6.63 9.92 6.82
CA LEU A 76 6.53 9.44 5.46
C LEU A 76 5.35 8.47 5.34
N VAL A 77 4.85 8.30 4.12
CA VAL A 77 3.78 7.36 3.80
C VAL A 77 4.33 6.28 2.88
N LYS A 78 4.12 5.02 3.25
CA LYS A 78 4.37 3.89 2.38
C LYS A 78 3.10 3.59 1.59
N VAL A 79 3.21 3.55 0.27
CA VAL A 79 2.08 3.26 -0.63
C VAL A 79 2.39 2.05 -1.52
N GLU A 80 1.44 1.15 -1.68
CA GLU A 80 1.44 0.16 -2.76
C GLU A 80 1.09 0.87 -4.07
N GLN A 81 1.99 0.78 -5.05
CA GLN A 81 1.89 1.52 -6.29
C GLN A 81 0.76 0.96 -7.16
N ILE A 82 -0.07 1.87 -7.67
CA ILE A 82 -1.11 1.60 -8.65
C ILE A 82 -0.77 2.41 -9.90
N ILE A 83 -0.86 1.76 -11.07
CA ILE A 83 -0.45 2.34 -12.35
C ILE A 83 -1.65 2.48 -13.29
N ASN A 84 -1.59 3.50 -14.13
CA ASN A 84 -2.53 3.71 -15.23
C ASN A 84 -2.09 2.95 -16.50
N PHE A 85 -2.91 3.03 -17.55
CA PHE A 85 -2.63 2.35 -18.82
C PHE A 85 -1.31 2.80 -19.47
N ASP A 86 -0.96 4.09 -19.35
CA ASP A 86 0.24 4.62 -19.98
C ASP A 86 1.52 4.08 -19.34
N SER A 87 1.45 3.82 -18.04
CA SER A 87 2.51 3.21 -17.24
C SER A 87 2.59 1.68 -17.36
N LEU A 88 1.66 1.03 -18.06
CA LEU A 88 1.72 -0.42 -18.29
C LEU A 88 2.94 -0.80 -19.16
N PRO A 89 3.58 -1.95 -18.88
CA PRO A 89 4.56 -2.55 -19.79
C PRO A 89 3.97 -2.74 -21.19
N ARG A 90 4.76 -2.46 -22.23
CA ARG A 90 4.31 -2.57 -23.64
C ARG A 90 3.73 -3.94 -23.96
N SER A 91 4.29 -5.02 -23.39
CA SER A 91 3.82 -6.39 -23.57
C SER A 91 2.40 -6.63 -23.02
N LEU A 92 1.95 -5.81 -22.08
CA LEU A 92 0.62 -5.93 -21.46
C LEU A 92 -0.41 -4.96 -22.04
N LYS A 93 0.01 -3.98 -22.86
CA LYS A 93 -0.93 -3.03 -23.48
C LYS A 93 -1.80 -3.74 -24.52
N SER A 94 -3.11 -3.53 -24.44
CA SER A 94 -4.09 -4.04 -25.40
C SER A 94 -5.20 -3.00 -25.64
N ARG A 95 -5.91 -3.12 -26.76
CA ARG A 95 -7.07 -2.25 -27.05
C ARG A 95 -8.16 -2.40 -26.00
N GLN A 96 -8.37 -3.62 -25.49
CA GLN A 96 -9.32 -3.90 -24.42
C GLN A 96 -8.94 -3.14 -23.14
N ARG A 97 -7.70 -3.26 -22.68
CA ARG A 97 -7.21 -2.54 -21.47
C ARG A 97 -7.27 -1.03 -21.64
N LYS A 98 -6.98 -0.52 -22.85
CA LYS A 98 -7.13 0.90 -23.16
C LYS A 98 -8.59 1.36 -23.04
N ASN A 99 -9.54 0.56 -23.53
CA ASN A 99 -10.96 0.87 -23.39
C ASN A 99 -11.39 0.83 -21.90
N GLN A 100 -10.91 -0.16 -21.15
CA GLN A 100 -11.18 -0.28 -19.72
C GLN A 100 -10.57 0.88 -18.91
N SER A 101 -9.39 1.40 -19.27
CA SER A 101 -8.83 2.57 -18.57
C SER A 101 -9.67 3.83 -18.76
N HIS A 102 -10.36 4.00 -19.90
CA HIS A 102 -11.28 5.14 -20.09
C HIS A 102 -12.51 5.10 -19.18
N ILE A 103 -12.88 3.93 -18.66
CA ILE A 103 -13.98 3.77 -17.69
C ILE A 103 -13.47 3.64 -16.24
N GLY A 104 -12.19 3.90 -15.99
CA GLY A 104 -11.61 3.93 -14.65
C GLY A 104 -10.80 2.70 -14.22
N MET A 105 -10.42 1.80 -15.14
CA MET A 105 -9.54 0.69 -14.77
C MET A 105 -8.11 1.16 -14.44
N LEU A 106 -7.62 0.73 -13.29
CA LEU A 106 -6.23 0.85 -12.86
C LEU A 106 -5.62 -0.53 -12.60
N TRP A 107 -4.29 -0.59 -12.48
CA TRP A 107 -3.55 -1.83 -12.22
C TRP A 107 -2.77 -1.73 -10.92
N MET A 108 -3.00 -2.68 -10.01
CA MET A 108 -2.19 -2.82 -8.80
C MET A 108 -0.82 -3.40 -9.15
N THR A 109 0.20 -3.08 -8.36
CA THR A 109 1.53 -3.71 -8.51
C THR A 109 1.99 -4.31 -7.19
N ASP A 110 2.95 -5.24 -7.24
CA ASP A 110 3.61 -5.76 -6.04
C ASP A 110 4.67 -4.79 -5.46
N LYS A 111 4.80 -3.60 -6.05
CA LYS A 111 5.80 -2.62 -5.63
C LYS A 111 5.19 -1.65 -4.63
N SER A 112 5.94 -1.40 -3.57
CA SER A 112 5.65 -0.31 -2.65
C SER A 112 6.71 0.78 -2.77
N ILE A 113 6.28 2.02 -2.71
CA ILE A 113 7.16 3.19 -2.67
C ILE A 113 6.91 3.98 -1.39
N ILE A 114 7.86 4.85 -1.04
CA ILE A 114 7.76 5.76 0.09
C ILE A 114 7.66 7.16 -0.48
N ILE A 115 6.66 7.92 -0.01
CA ILE A 115 6.40 9.27 -0.46
C ILE A 115 6.29 10.22 0.74
N GLU A 116 6.55 11.49 0.49
CA GLU A 116 6.28 12.53 1.48
C GLU A 116 4.76 12.72 1.61
N PRO A 117 4.21 12.94 2.83
CA PRO A 117 2.78 13.15 3.00
C PRO A 117 2.28 14.40 2.25
N THR A 118 3.14 15.41 2.10
CA THR A 118 2.84 16.71 1.49
C THR A 118 2.50 16.64 0.00
N ILE A 119 2.93 15.60 -0.71
CA ILE A 119 2.60 15.43 -2.13
C ILE A 119 1.23 14.79 -2.35
N ILE A 120 0.63 14.21 -1.30
CA ILE A 120 -0.71 13.61 -1.40
C ILE A 120 -1.73 14.73 -1.58
N GLU A 121 -2.48 14.68 -2.67
CA GLU A 121 -3.44 15.72 -3.00
C GLU A 121 -4.85 15.36 -2.54
N SER A 122 -5.26 14.12 -2.80
CA SER A 122 -6.64 13.72 -2.56
C SER A 122 -6.77 12.23 -2.23
N LYS A 123 -7.91 11.88 -1.64
CA LYS A 123 -8.37 10.50 -1.52
C LYS A 123 -9.17 10.14 -2.76
N ILE A 124 -8.96 8.93 -3.26
CA ILE A 124 -9.75 8.36 -4.35
C ILE A 124 -10.51 7.11 -3.88
N ARG A 125 -11.62 6.81 -4.55
CA ARG A 125 -12.38 5.58 -4.28
C ARG A 125 -12.09 4.55 -5.35
N VAL A 126 -11.45 3.46 -4.93
CA VAL A 126 -11.07 2.34 -5.79
C VAL A 126 -11.84 1.11 -5.36
N TRP A 127 -12.56 0.50 -6.31
CA TRP A 127 -13.15 -0.82 -6.12
C TRP A 127 -12.14 -1.91 -6.47
N LEU A 128 -11.76 -2.72 -5.49
CA LEU A 128 -11.05 -3.97 -5.73
C LEU A 128 -12.08 -5.06 -6.08
N THR A 129 -12.02 -5.61 -7.29
CA THR A 129 -13.11 -6.48 -7.79
C THR A 129 -13.16 -7.87 -7.15
N ASP A 130 -12.20 -8.23 -6.28
CA ASP A 130 -12.27 -9.43 -5.43
C ASP A 130 -13.17 -9.26 -4.20
N ILE A 131 -13.67 -8.06 -3.94
CA ILE A 131 -14.63 -7.77 -2.86
C ILE A 131 -15.94 -7.22 -3.41
N ASN A 132 -16.95 -7.14 -2.54
CA ASN A 132 -18.26 -6.59 -2.88
C ASN A 132 -18.13 -5.18 -3.44
N GLN A 133 -18.87 -4.91 -4.51
CA GLN A 133 -18.90 -3.60 -5.16
C GLN A 133 -19.38 -2.52 -4.18
N PRO A 134 -18.63 -1.42 -3.98
CA PRO A 134 -19.07 -0.30 -3.15
C PRO A 134 -20.11 0.54 -3.89
N ASP A 135 -20.95 1.27 -3.14
CA ASP A 135 -22.00 2.14 -3.69
C ASP A 135 -21.45 3.23 -4.63
N ARG A 136 -20.22 3.70 -4.37
CA ARG A 136 -19.54 4.73 -5.16
C ARG A 136 -18.05 4.41 -5.28
N TYR A 137 -17.56 4.41 -6.51
CA TYR A 137 -16.13 4.35 -6.82
C TYR A 137 -15.85 5.18 -8.08
N GLU A 138 -14.62 5.66 -8.19
CA GLU A 138 -14.11 6.39 -9.36
C GLU A 138 -13.27 5.48 -10.25
N TYR A 139 -12.58 4.52 -9.63
CA TYR A 139 -11.71 3.57 -10.30
C TYR A 139 -11.99 2.15 -9.84
N PHE A 140 -11.54 1.16 -10.62
CA PHE A 140 -11.59 -0.24 -10.24
C PHE A 140 -10.33 -0.99 -10.65
N ILE A 141 -10.04 -2.08 -9.95
CA ILE A 141 -8.87 -2.94 -10.20
C ILE A 141 -9.31 -4.40 -10.32
N GLU A 142 -8.95 -5.03 -11.44
CA GLU A 142 -9.15 -6.46 -11.72
C GLU A 142 -7.84 -7.24 -11.81
N GLU A 143 -6.74 -6.54 -12.11
CA GLU A 143 -5.45 -7.14 -12.44
C GLU A 143 -4.33 -6.58 -11.56
N ILE A 144 -3.39 -7.46 -11.19
CA ILE A 144 -2.12 -7.14 -10.55
C ILE A 144 -1.01 -7.35 -11.56
N VAL A 145 -0.17 -6.34 -11.76
CA VAL A 145 0.98 -6.36 -12.65
C VAL A 145 2.25 -6.64 -11.85
N TYR A 146 3.02 -7.63 -12.30
CA TYR A 146 4.26 -8.03 -11.63
C TYR A 146 5.26 -8.61 -12.63
N ILE A 147 6.49 -8.87 -12.15
CA ILE A 147 7.54 -9.50 -12.94
C ILE A 147 7.73 -10.93 -12.44
N ALA A 148 7.59 -11.91 -13.33
CA ALA A 148 7.95 -13.30 -13.10
C ALA A 148 9.06 -13.69 -14.06
N ASN A 149 10.20 -14.17 -13.55
CA ASN A 149 11.34 -14.60 -14.38
C ASN A 149 11.80 -13.52 -15.39
N GLY A 150 11.81 -12.25 -14.97
CA GLY A 150 12.19 -11.12 -15.83
C GLY A 150 11.12 -10.68 -16.84
N ILE A 151 9.96 -11.34 -16.87
CA ILE A 151 8.87 -11.05 -17.80
C ILE A 151 7.72 -10.37 -17.05
N TRP A 152 7.23 -9.26 -17.61
CA TRP A 152 6.02 -8.62 -17.13
C TRP A 152 4.80 -9.51 -17.40
N THR A 153 4.07 -9.79 -16.33
CA THR A 153 2.91 -10.66 -16.33
C THR A 153 1.80 -10.07 -15.46
N ILE A 154 0.64 -10.71 -15.51
CA ILE A 154 -0.56 -10.32 -14.79
C ILE A 154 -1.11 -11.50 -14.00
N ARG A 155 -1.82 -11.18 -12.91
CA ARG A 155 -2.69 -12.13 -12.23
C ARG A 155 -3.96 -11.44 -11.77
N SER A 156 -5.00 -12.22 -11.51
CA SER A 156 -6.26 -11.66 -11.01
C SER A 156 -6.09 -11.05 -9.62
N ILE A 157 -6.86 -9.99 -9.35
CA ILE A 157 -6.87 -9.28 -8.07
C ILE A 157 -7.25 -10.18 -6.89
N ASN A 158 -7.95 -11.30 -7.11
CA ASN A 158 -8.25 -12.28 -6.06
C ASN A 158 -7.01 -13.00 -5.49
N LEU A 159 -5.86 -12.91 -6.18
CA LEU A 159 -4.56 -13.42 -5.71
C LEU A 159 -3.71 -12.32 -5.03
N ARG A 160 -4.29 -11.16 -4.69
CA ARG A 160 -3.56 -10.14 -3.93
C ARG A 160 -3.33 -10.59 -2.50
N HIS A 161 -2.24 -10.10 -1.92
CA HIS A 161 -2.09 -10.13 -0.48
C HIS A 161 -3.08 -9.13 0.13
N ARG A 162 -3.94 -9.59 1.04
CA ARG A 162 -4.84 -8.68 1.77
C ARG A 162 -4.00 -7.84 2.73
N HIS A 163 -4.30 -6.55 2.80
CA HIS A 163 -3.67 -5.68 3.77
C HIS A 163 -4.18 -6.07 5.18
N PRO A 164 -3.35 -6.07 6.22
CA PRO A 164 -3.76 -6.45 7.58
C PRO A 164 -5.00 -5.73 8.10
N ILE A 165 -5.20 -4.47 7.71
CA ILE A 165 -6.39 -3.68 8.03
C ILE A 165 -7.72 -4.32 7.56
N GLU A 166 -7.68 -5.20 6.57
CA GLU A 166 -8.88 -5.82 5.98
C GLU A 166 -9.38 -7.04 6.76
N TYR A 167 -8.55 -7.62 7.62
CA TYR A 167 -8.89 -8.86 8.34
C TYR A 167 -8.55 -8.84 9.83
N ILE A 168 -7.78 -7.86 10.31
CA ILE A 168 -7.52 -7.69 11.74
C ILE A 168 -8.65 -6.86 12.35
N GLN A 169 -9.32 -7.42 13.35
CA GLN A 169 -10.22 -6.69 14.22
C GLN A 169 -9.42 -5.98 15.31
N ILE A 170 -9.45 -4.65 15.33
CA ILE A 170 -8.88 -3.86 16.42
C ILE A 170 -9.91 -3.86 17.55
N GLN A 171 -9.61 -4.56 18.64
CA GLN A 171 -10.42 -4.51 19.85
C GLN A 171 -10.05 -3.28 20.67
N ASP A 172 -11.06 -2.55 21.14
CA ASP A 172 -10.86 -1.51 22.14
C ASP A 172 -10.34 -2.15 23.43
N SER A 173 -9.27 -1.58 23.98
CA SER A 173 -8.73 -2.04 25.26
C SER A 173 -9.80 -1.93 26.35
N PRO A 174 -9.98 -2.94 27.21
CA PRO A 174 -10.59 -2.74 28.51
C PRO A 174 -9.82 -1.62 29.22
N ARG A 175 -10.53 -0.61 29.73
CA ARG A 175 -9.94 0.67 30.15
C ARG A 175 -8.98 0.59 31.36
N GLU A 176 -8.67 -0.59 31.89
CA GLU A 176 -7.98 -0.73 33.19
C GLU A 176 -6.93 -1.85 33.26
N LEU A 177 -6.67 -2.58 32.17
CA LEU A 177 -5.69 -3.68 32.17
C LEU A 177 -4.45 -3.34 31.32
N PRO A 178 -3.24 -3.68 31.79
CA PRO A 178 -2.04 -3.55 30.97
C PRO A 178 -2.13 -4.48 29.75
N ILE A 179 -2.01 -3.91 28.55
CA ILE A 179 -1.91 -4.69 27.31
C ILE A 179 -0.44 -4.98 27.03
N TYR A 180 -0.11 -6.26 26.93
CA TYR A 180 1.16 -6.73 26.39
C TYR A 180 0.98 -7.19 24.94
N LYS A 181 1.81 -6.66 24.04
CA LYS A 181 1.84 -7.09 22.64
C LYS A 181 3.15 -7.84 22.41
N PHE A 182 3.07 -9.01 21.79
CA PHE A 182 4.22 -9.80 21.36
C PHE A 182 4.21 -9.96 19.85
N PHE A 183 5.40 -9.99 19.24
CA PHE A 183 5.59 -10.27 17.83
C PHE A 183 6.32 -11.61 17.71
N LEU A 184 5.78 -12.52 16.90
CA LEU A 184 6.37 -13.81 16.63
C LEU A 184 6.71 -13.90 15.14
N ASP A 185 8.00 -13.99 14.84
CA ASP A 185 8.49 -14.22 13.48
C ASP A 185 8.77 -15.72 13.32
N ILE A 186 7.98 -16.40 12.50
CA ILE A 186 8.06 -17.86 12.31
C ILE A 186 8.73 -18.13 10.97
N TYR A 187 9.91 -18.76 11.01
CA TYR A 187 10.59 -19.28 9.83
C TYR A 187 10.16 -20.72 9.61
N ILE A 188 9.36 -20.94 8.56
CA ILE A 188 9.10 -22.29 8.06
C ILE A 188 10.18 -22.58 7.03
N ASP A 189 11.24 -23.24 7.46
CA ASP A 189 12.17 -23.82 6.50
C ASP A 189 11.48 -24.97 5.75
N LYS A 190 11.89 -25.21 4.50
CA LYS A 190 11.38 -26.33 3.69
C LYS A 190 12.16 -27.63 3.98
N PHE A 191 12.83 -27.75 5.12
CA PHE A 191 13.43 -29.01 5.52
C PHE A 191 12.37 -29.77 6.31
N GLY A 192 11.71 -30.70 5.63
CA GLY A 192 10.75 -31.62 6.25
C GLY A 192 11.35 -32.35 7.48
N PRO A 193 10.51 -32.92 8.35
CA PRO A 193 11.01 -33.68 9.49
C PRO A 193 11.91 -34.81 8.98
N PHE A 194 13.14 -34.86 9.48
CA PHE A 194 14.05 -36.00 9.31
C PHE A 194 13.45 -37.27 9.90
#